data_AF-A0A3C1CL60-F1
#
_entry.id   AF-A0A3C1CL60-F1
#
_cell.length_a   1.000
_cell.length_b   1.000
_cell.length_c   1.000
_cell.angle_alpha   90.00
_cell.angle_beta   90.00
_cell.angle_gamma   90.00
#
_symmetry.space_group_name_H-M   'P 1'
#
loop_
_entity.id
_entity.type
_entity.pdbx_description
1 polymer ?
#
loop_
_entity_poly.entity_id
_entity_poly.type
_entity_poly.pdbx_seq_one_letter_code
_entity_poly.pdbx_strand_id
1 'polypeptide(L)'
;MAKSDSTESRTVPPLMAATWESATTDPDPLAALGATRALIGLLSTWEAKLAAEAVAAGATWEAVGSSVGVSRQAAWERFHDDVADFKRQVKAQARALADRHRQEAREMQDEVMRMAKQYRRSHRRPF
;
A
#
# COMPACT_ATOMS: atom_id res chain seq x y z
N MET A 1 -13.93 23.96 0.96
CA MET A 1 -12.81 23.35 0.21
C MET A 1 -12.84 21.86 0.45
N ALA A 2 -13.27 21.09 -0.55
CA ALA A 2 -13.32 19.63 -0.48
C ALA A 2 -11.89 19.06 -0.54
N LYS A 3 -11.51 18.25 0.44
CA LYS A 3 -10.35 17.36 0.30
C LYS A 3 -10.86 16.11 -0.41
N SER A 4 -10.71 16.07 -1.74
CA SER A 4 -10.65 14.81 -2.46
C SER A 4 -9.34 14.14 -2.09
N ASP A 5 -9.33 13.39 -1.00
CA ASP A 5 -8.27 12.42 -0.75
C ASP A 5 -8.46 11.30 -1.77
N SER A 6 -7.54 11.26 -2.72
CA SER A 6 -7.24 10.20 -3.68
C SER A 6 -7.90 8.86 -3.34
N THR A 7 -9.03 8.58 -3.99
CA THR A 7 -9.47 7.21 -4.23
C THR A 7 -8.51 6.67 -5.28
N GLU A 8 -7.32 6.25 -4.84
CA GLU A 8 -6.43 5.44 -5.65
C GLU A 8 -7.26 4.23 -6.07
N SER A 9 -7.65 4.19 -7.36
CA SER A 9 -8.49 3.11 -7.88
C SER A 9 -7.84 1.80 -7.51
N ARG A 10 -8.53 0.96 -6.75
CA ARG A 10 -8.00 -0.35 -6.36
C ARG A 10 -7.78 -1.16 -7.63
N THR A 11 -6.52 -1.32 -8.03
CA THR A 11 -6.16 -2.10 -9.21
C THR A 11 -6.21 -3.58 -8.86
N VAL A 12 -7.02 -4.33 -9.62
CA VAL A 12 -7.06 -5.80 -9.54
C VAL A 12 -5.67 -6.36 -9.89
N PRO A 13 -5.07 -7.22 -9.05
CA PRO A 13 -3.79 -7.83 -9.37
C PRO A 13 -3.85 -8.58 -10.72
N PRO A 14 -2.85 -8.43 -11.61
CA PRO A 14 -2.87 -9.08 -12.93
C PRO A 14 -3.08 -10.59 -12.87
N LEU A 15 -2.52 -11.25 -11.85
CA LEU A 15 -2.70 -12.68 -11.63
C LEU A 15 -4.16 -13.05 -11.33
N MET A 16 -4.88 -12.22 -10.57
CA MET A 16 -6.29 -12.45 -10.24
C MET A 16 -7.19 -12.25 -11.45
N ALA A 17 -6.88 -11.26 -12.31
CA ALA A 17 -7.58 -11.09 -13.59
C ALA A 17 -7.33 -12.27 -14.55
N ALA A 18 -6.09 -12.77 -14.61
CA ALA A 18 -5.75 -13.91 -15.45
C ALA A 18 -6.41 -15.22 -14.99
N THR A 19 -6.50 -15.47 -13.68
CA THR A 19 -7.20 -16.66 -13.16
C THR A 19 -8.72 -16.55 -13.32
N TRP A 20 -9.28 -15.35 -13.21
CA TRP A 20 -10.69 -15.10 -13.55
C TRP A 20 -10.97 -15.40 -15.02
N GLU A 21 -10.13 -14.90 -15.93
CA GLU A 21 -10.26 -15.16 -17.36
C GLU A 21 -10.20 -16.67 -17.63
N SER A 22 -9.17 -17.36 -17.14
CA SER A 22 -9.04 -18.81 -17.31
C SER A 22 -10.21 -19.61 -16.72
N ALA A 23 -10.75 -19.20 -15.57
CA ALA A 23 -11.91 -19.87 -14.97
C ALA A 23 -13.21 -19.72 -15.80
N THR A 24 -13.29 -18.70 -16.68
CA THR A 24 -14.51 -18.37 -17.42
C THR A 24 -14.43 -18.69 -18.91
N THR A 25 -13.23 -18.83 -19.48
CA THR A 25 -13.02 -19.03 -20.92
C THR A 25 -12.32 -20.33 -21.30
N ASP A 26 -11.72 -21.06 -20.35
CA ASP A 26 -11.04 -22.32 -20.66
C ASP A 26 -12.07 -23.42 -21.07
N PRO A 27 -11.92 -24.04 -22.25
CA PRO A 27 -12.82 -25.09 -22.70
C PRO A 27 -12.67 -26.42 -21.95
N ASP A 28 -11.57 -26.66 -21.22
CA ASP A 28 -11.41 -27.83 -20.36
C ASP A 28 -12.00 -27.56 -18.95
N PRO A 29 -13.09 -28.23 -18.54
CA PRO A 29 -13.70 -28.02 -17.24
C PRO A 29 -12.78 -28.29 -16.05
N LEU A 30 -11.79 -29.19 -16.18
CA LEU A 30 -10.84 -29.46 -15.10
C LEU A 30 -9.83 -28.32 -14.94
N ALA A 31 -9.38 -27.73 -16.04
CA ALA A 31 -8.55 -26.54 -16.03
C ALA A 31 -9.29 -25.33 -15.43
N ALA A 32 -10.54 -25.09 -15.87
CA ALA A 32 -11.39 -24.03 -15.32
C ALA A 32 -11.65 -24.19 -13.81
N LEU A 33 -11.85 -25.43 -13.34
CA LEU A 33 -12.00 -25.72 -11.91
C LEU A 33 -10.70 -25.44 -11.13
N GLY A 34 -9.55 -25.81 -11.70
CA GLY A 34 -8.23 -25.46 -11.15
C GLY A 34 -8.03 -23.95 -11.03
N ALA A 35 -8.38 -23.19 -12.06
CA ALA A 35 -8.33 -21.73 -12.06
C ALA A 35 -9.25 -21.13 -11.00
N THR A 36 -10.47 -21.66 -10.83
CA THR A 36 -11.41 -21.26 -9.78
C THR A 36 -10.81 -21.50 -8.38
N ARG A 37 -10.13 -22.65 -8.18
CA ARG A 37 -9.46 -22.94 -6.91
C ARG A 37 -8.33 -21.97 -6.61
N ALA A 38 -7.53 -21.62 -7.62
CA ALA A 38 -6.48 -20.60 -7.49
C ALA A 38 -7.09 -19.22 -7.17
N LEU A 39 -8.19 -18.86 -7.82
CA LEU A 39 -8.90 -17.60 -7.58
C LEU A 39 -9.40 -17.48 -6.13
N ILE A 40 -9.92 -18.55 -5.53
CA ILE A 40 -10.31 -18.55 -4.10
C ILE A 40 -9.12 -18.20 -3.19
N GLY A 41 -7.93 -18.75 -3.48
CA GLY A 41 -6.72 -18.42 -2.73
C GLY A 41 -6.33 -16.95 -2.86
N LEU A 42 -6.36 -16.43 -4.09
CA LEU A 42 -6.05 -15.02 -4.36
C LEU A 42 -7.07 -14.07 -3.72
N LEU A 43 -8.35 -14.40 -3.77
CA LEU A 43 -9.41 -13.66 -3.09
C LEU A 43 -9.22 -13.66 -1.58
N SER A 44 -8.79 -14.76 -0.97
CA SER A 44 -8.49 -14.81 0.47
C SER A 44 -7.37 -13.85 0.86
N THR A 45 -6.29 -13.79 0.06
CA THR A 45 -5.21 -12.81 0.26
C THR A 45 -5.70 -11.38 0.06
N TRP A 46 -6.57 -11.16 -0.93
CA TRP A 46 -7.16 -9.85 -1.18
C TRP A 46 -8.07 -9.39 -0.03
N GLU A 47 -8.89 -10.29 0.52
CA GLU A 47 -9.72 -10.03 1.70
C GLU A 47 -8.88 -9.59 2.90
N ALA A 48 -7.75 -10.26 3.16
CA ALA A 48 -6.84 -9.88 4.26
C ALA A 48 -6.29 -8.45 4.07
N LYS A 49 -5.92 -8.08 2.84
CA LYS A 49 -5.50 -6.71 2.52
C LYS A 49 -6.62 -5.70 2.80
N LEU A 50 -7.85 -5.99 2.38
CA LEU A 50 -8.99 -5.11 2.62
C LEU A 50 -9.34 -4.99 4.11
N ALA A 51 -9.22 -6.08 4.88
CA ALA A 51 -9.38 -6.04 6.33
C ALA A 51 -8.32 -5.14 6.98
N ALA A 52 -7.07 -5.21 6.52
CA ALA A 52 -6.00 -4.33 6.99
C ALA A 52 -6.25 -2.86 6.67
N GLU A 53 -6.69 -2.54 5.45
CA GLU A 53 -7.11 -1.19 5.05
C GLU A 53 -8.26 -0.68 5.94
N ALA A 54 -9.29 -1.50 6.15
CA ALA A 54 -10.45 -1.13 6.97
C ALA A 54 -10.05 -0.82 8.42
N VAL A 55 -9.25 -1.70 9.05
CA VAL A 55 -8.77 -1.48 10.42
C VAL A 55 -7.85 -0.26 10.50
N ALA A 56 -7.00 -0.02 9.49
CA ALA A 56 -6.17 1.18 9.43
C ALA A 56 -7.01 2.46 9.32
N ALA A 57 -8.15 2.40 8.64
CA ALA A 57 -9.14 3.47 8.56
C ALA A 57 -10.03 3.60 9.82
N GLY A 58 -9.83 2.74 10.83
CA GLY A 58 -10.53 2.81 12.12
C GLY A 58 -11.74 1.88 12.25
N ALA A 59 -11.96 0.96 11.31
CA ALA A 59 -13.01 -0.05 11.45
C ALA A 59 -12.75 -0.96 12.65
N THR A 60 -13.83 -1.37 13.32
CA THR A 60 -13.75 -2.34 14.41
C THR A 60 -13.73 -3.77 13.87
N TRP A 61 -13.17 -4.70 14.66
CA TRP A 61 -13.19 -6.13 14.31
C TRP A 61 -14.60 -6.72 14.18
N GLU A 62 -15.57 -6.12 14.86
CA GLU A 62 -16.99 -6.48 14.70
C GLU A 62 -17.50 -6.10 13.32
N ALA A 63 -17.25 -4.85 12.87
CA ALA A 63 -17.64 -4.41 11.53
C ALA A 63 -16.94 -5.22 10.42
N VAL A 64 -15.66 -5.56 10.61
CA VAL A 64 -14.92 -6.45 9.69
C VAL A 64 -15.56 -7.84 9.65
N GLY A 65 -15.84 -8.44 10.81
CA GLY A 65 -16.49 -9.75 10.90
C GLY A 65 -17.85 -9.77 10.22
N SER A 66 -18.72 -8.80 10.53
CA SER A 66 -20.03 -8.66 9.90
C SER A 66 -19.93 -8.54 8.37
N SER A 67 -18.93 -7.82 7.85
CA SER A 67 -18.75 -7.61 6.41
C SER A 67 -18.35 -8.90 5.67
N VAL A 68 -17.60 -9.79 6.32
CA VAL A 68 -17.17 -11.07 5.73
C VAL A 68 -18.03 -12.27 6.18
N GLY A 69 -19.12 -12.01 6.92
CA GLY A 69 -20.06 -13.04 7.38
C GLY A 69 -19.55 -13.93 8.51
N VAL A 70 -18.64 -13.46 9.36
CA VAL A 70 -18.10 -14.22 10.49
C VAL A 70 -18.19 -13.45 11.81
N SER A 71 -17.95 -14.13 12.93
CA SER A 71 -17.93 -13.46 14.24
C SER A 71 -16.72 -12.54 14.38
N ARG A 72 -16.78 -11.59 15.31
CA ARG A 72 -15.63 -10.72 15.66
C ARG A 72 -14.37 -11.53 15.99
N GLN A 73 -14.50 -12.59 16.77
CA GLN A 73 -13.37 -13.43 17.17
C GLN A 73 -12.78 -14.17 15.97
N ALA A 74 -13.63 -14.75 15.12
CA ALA A 74 -13.19 -15.42 13.90
C ALA A 74 -12.51 -14.44 12.92
N ALA A 75 -13.00 -13.20 12.81
CA ALA A 75 -12.36 -12.17 12.00
C ALA A 75 -10.98 -11.78 12.54
N TRP A 76 -10.85 -11.64 13.87
CA TRP A 76 -9.57 -11.38 14.51
C TRP A 76 -8.59 -12.53 14.26
N GLU A 77 -8.98 -13.77 14.58
CA GLU A 77 -8.14 -14.95 14.36
C GLU A 77 -7.68 -15.06 12.91
N ARG A 78 -8.58 -14.78 11.96
CA ARG A 78 -8.31 -14.88 10.52
C ARG A 78 -7.37 -13.81 9.97
N PHE A 79 -7.43 -12.57 10.47
CA PHE A 79 -6.77 -11.43 9.80
C PHE A 79 -5.75 -10.67 10.66
N HIS A 80 -5.69 -10.89 11.99
CA HIS A 80 -4.90 -10.04 12.88
C HIS A 80 -3.41 -9.97 12.53
N ASP A 81 -2.81 -11.09 12.10
CA ASP A 81 -1.41 -11.15 11.67
C ASP A 81 -1.18 -10.30 10.41
N ASP A 82 -1.99 -10.47 9.37
CA ASP A 82 -1.91 -9.65 8.13
C ASP A 82 -2.09 -8.16 8.42
N VAL A 83 -3.01 -7.80 9.31
CA VAL A 83 -3.22 -6.40 9.73
C VAL A 83 -2.00 -5.87 10.49
N ALA A 84 -1.37 -6.69 11.34
CA ALA A 84 -0.16 -6.29 12.05
C ALA A 84 1.00 -6.07 11.07
N ASP A 85 1.14 -6.95 10.08
CA ASP A 85 2.18 -6.90 9.05
C ASP A 85 2.02 -5.66 8.16
N PHE A 86 0.80 -5.40 7.71
CA PHE A 86 0.46 -4.19 6.96
C PHE A 86 0.82 -2.92 7.73
N LYS A 87 0.46 -2.83 9.02
CA LYS A 87 0.82 -1.68 9.87
C LYS A 87 2.34 -1.49 9.96
N ARG A 88 3.12 -2.57 10.04
CA ARG A 88 4.59 -2.50 10.04
C ARG A 88 5.12 -1.99 8.71
N GLN A 89 4.58 -2.46 7.59
CA GLN A 89 4.98 -2.01 6.25
C GLN A 89 4.67 -0.53 6.02
N VAL A 90 3.46 -0.08 6.34
CA VAL A 90 3.06 1.34 6.22
C VAL A 90 3.97 2.23 7.06
N LYS A 91 4.27 1.83 8.31
CA LYS A 91 5.19 2.58 9.17
C LYS A 91 6.61 2.64 8.59
N ALA A 92 7.11 1.54 8.02
CA ALA A 92 8.42 1.49 7.39
C ALA A 92 8.49 2.41 6.16
N GLN A 93 7.45 2.40 5.32
CA GLN A 93 7.36 3.28 4.16
C GLN A 93 7.29 4.76 4.55
N ALA A 94 6.48 5.12 5.55
CA ALA A 94 6.41 6.47 6.07
C ALA A 94 7.77 6.95 6.60
N ARG A 95 8.50 6.08 7.31
CA ARG A 95 9.86 6.38 7.79
C ARG A 95 10.82 6.60 6.63
N ALA A 96 10.83 5.71 5.64
CA ALA A 96 11.69 5.82 4.46
C ALA A 96 11.40 7.11 3.68
N LEU A 97 10.13 7.50 3.55
CA LEU A 97 9.74 8.76 2.92
C LEU A 97 10.26 9.98 3.73
N ALA A 98 10.10 9.97 5.05
CA ALA A 98 10.61 11.03 5.92
C ALA A 98 12.14 11.13 5.94
N ASP A 99 12.84 10.00 5.79
CA ASP A 99 14.30 9.97 5.68
C ASP A 99 14.77 10.55 4.34
N ARG A 100 14.10 10.21 3.23
CA ARG A 100 14.36 10.81 1.90
C ARG A 100 14.17 12.32 1.90
N HIS A 101 13.04 12.82 2.40
CA HIS A 101 12.81 14.26 2.49
C HIS A 101 13.83 14.99 3.36
N ARG A 102 14.31 14.35 4.44
CA ARG A 102 15.39 14.92 5.26
C ARG A 102 16.73 14.96 4.53
N GLN A 103 17.02 13.97 3.69
CA GLN A 103 18.23 13.95 2.85
C GLN A 103 18.16 15.05 1.78
N GLU A 104 17.05 15.13 1.04
CA GLU A 104 16.81 16.17 0.02
C GLU A 104 16.94 17.59 0.60
N ALA A 105 16.38 17.83 1.79
CA ALA A 105 16.48 19.13 2.46
C ALA A 105 17.93 19.48 2.85
N ARG A 106 18.72 18.49 3.28
CA ARG A 106 20.14 18.69 3.61
C ARG A 106 20.96 19.01 2.35
N GLU A 107 20.73 18.27 1.28
CA GLU A 107 21.40 18.50 -0.01
C GLU A 107 21.12 19.90 -0.54
N MET A 108 19.85 20.34 -0.47
CA MET A 108 19.44 21.69 -0.85
C MET A 108 20.13 22.76 0.01
N GLN A 109 20.21 22.55 1.33
CA GLN A 109 20.92 23.48 2.23
C GLN A 109 22.41 23.57 1.89
N ASP A 110 23.07 22.45 1.62
CA ASP A 110 24.48 22.39 1.27
C ASP A 110 24.77 23.06 -0.08
N GLU A 111 23.85 22.93 -1.04
CA GLU A 111 23.93 23.62 -2.33
C GLU A 111 23.80 25.14 -2.17
N VAL A 112 22.78 25.60 -1.42
CA VAL A 112 22.57 27.02 -1.13
C VAL A 112 23.79 27.62 -0.43
N MET A 113 24.35 26.92 0.57
CA MET A 113 25.55 27.35 1.28
C MET A 113 26.78 27.40 0.35
N ARG A 114 26.94 26.43 -0.55
CA ARG A 114 28.00 26.44 -1.58
C ARG A 114 27.87 27.64 -2.52
N MET A 115 26.67 27.90 -3.04
CA MET A 115 26.41 29.05 -3.92
C MET A 115 26.69 30.37 -3.20
N ALA A 116 26.24 30.52 -1.95
CA ALA A 116 26.48 31.73 -1.15
C ALA A 116 27.98 31.97 -0.92
N LYS A 117 28.75 30.92 -0.63
CA LYS A 117 30.22 31.00 -0.48
C LYS A 117 30.89 31.41 -1.79
N GLN A 118 30.43 30.89 -2.92
CA GLN A 118 30.94 31.22 -4.24
C GLN A 118 30.65 32.69 -4.60
N TYR A 119 29.42 33.16 -4.35
CA TYR A 119 29.01 34.55 -4.56
C TYR A 119 29.83 35.55 -3.74
N ARG A 120 30.10 35.25 -2.46
CA ARG A 120 30.97 36.07 -1.61
C ARG A 120 32.42 36.12 -2.09
N ARG A 121 32.93 35.04 -2.68
CA ARG A 121 34.30 34.98 -3.23
C ARG A 121 34.43 35.77 -4.52
N SER A 122 33.46 35.70 -5.43
CA SER A 122 33.46 36.45 -6.68
C SER A 122 33.26 37.96 -6.47
N HIS A 123 32.50 38.37 -5.46
CA HIS A 123 32.30 39.79 -5.11
C HIS A 123 33.40 40.39 -4.23
N ARG A 124 34.44 39.63 -3.86
CA ARG A 124 35.60 40.10 -3.08
C ARG A 124 36.86 40.20 -3.94
N ARG A 125 36.76 40.86 -5.10
CA ARG A 125 37.91 41.39 -5.84
C ARG A 125 37.83 42.92 -5.83
N PRO A 126 38.65 43.62 -5.03
CA PRO A 126 38.89 45.03 -5.25
C PRO A 126 39.84 45.20 -6.44
N PHE A 127 39.70 46.35 -7.12
CA PHE A 127 40.65 46.88 -8.11
C PHE A 127 42.04 47.05 -7.52
#